data_AF-A0A9D2TXW5-F1
#
_entry.id   AF-A0A9D2TXW5-F1
#
_cell.length_a   1.000
_cell.length_b   1.000
_cell.length_c   1.000
_cell.angle_alpha   90.00
_cell.angle_beta   90.00
_cell.angle_gamma   90.00
#
_symmetry.space_group_name_H-M   'P 1'
#
loop_
_entity.id
_entity.type
_entity.pdbx_description
1 polymer ?
#
loop_
_entity_poly.entity_id
_entity_poly.type
_entity_poly.pdbx_seq_one_letter_code
_entity_poly.pdbx_strand_id
1 'polypeptide(L)'
;MTDEEICAYTGELRTVFGFCKYVEDKDGLKKFIEGSREHFSNVSETAMDALEELTHSPQLQKIRTPEYQTQEGGYNVCQGIRGMIEDGKQEGRTEGIKIGIEEGRTEGIKIGIAQGEQRKAREVACFLFSTGMPVSRIAQAVGSSAAAVREWLDGAESTEK
;
A
#
# COMPACT_ATOMS: atom_id res chain seq x y z
N MET A 1 19.34 30.41 -8.67
CA MET A 1 20.32 29.89 -9.65
C MET A 1 19.56 29.51 -10.92
N THR A 2 19.95 30.05 -12.06
CA THR A 2 19.34 29.76 -13.36
C THR A 2 19.86 28.41 -13.90
N ASP A 3 19.18 27.84 -14.91
CA ASP A 3 19.69 26.61 -15.55
C ASP A 3 20.98 26.85 -16.32
N GLU A 4 21.15 28.05 -16.88
CA GLU A 4 22.36 28.47 -17.57
C GLU A 4 23.55 28.52 -16.61
N GLU A 5 23.37 29.08 -15.40
CA GLU A 5 24.37 29.07 -14.34
C GLU A 5 24.74 27.65 -13.92
N ILE A 6 23.76 26.74 -13.79
CA ILE A 6 24.01 25.35 -13.39
C ILE A 6 24.76 24.58 -14.49
N CYS A 7 24.38 24.78 -15.75
CA CYS A 7 25.01 24.12 -16.89
C CYS A 7 26.44 24.63 -17.16
N ALA A 8 26.80 25.82 -16.66
CA ALA A 8 28.15 26.34 -16.71
C ALA A 8 29.10 25.62 -15.74
N TYR A 9 28.58 25.00 -14.67
CA TYR A 9 29.38 24.13 -13.81
C TYR A 9 29.61 22.76 -14.46
N THR A 10 30.72 22.11 -14.10
CA THR A 10 31.08 20.76 -14.56
C THR A 10 31.28 19.83 -13.36
N GLY A 11 31.18 18.52 -13.59
CA GLY A 11 31.44 17.54 -12.54
C GLY A 11 30.49 17.68 -11.34
N GLU A 12 31.03 17.55 -10.14
CA GLU A 12 30.26 17.47 -8.88
C GLU A 12 29.55 18.77 -8.50
N LEU A 13 30.08 19.93 -8.90
CA LEU A 13 29.40 21.21 -8.62
C LEU A 13 28.07 21.31 -9.38
N ARG A 14 28.04 20.82 -10.62
CA ARG A 14 26.79 20.73 -11.39
C ARG A 14 25.80 19.76 -10.75
N THR A 15 26.31 18.62 -10.26
CA THR A 15 25.53 17.62 -9.53
C THR A 15 24.87 18.23 -8.29
N VAL A 16 25.67 18.84 -7.41
CA VAL A 16 25.21 19.42 -6.13
C VAL A 16 24.23 20.55 -6.36
N PHE A 17 24.60 21.55 -7.16
CA PHE A 17 23.75 22.73 -7.35
C PHE A 17 22.49 22.44 -8.15
N GLY A 18 22.57 21.56 -9.14
CA GLY A 18 21.39 21.12 -9.87
C GLY A 18 20.42 20.35 -8.99
N PHE A 19 20.92 19.45 -8.15
CA PHE A 19 20.06 18.73 -7.20
C PHE A 19 19.42 19.70 -6.19
N CYS A 20 20.19 20.65 -5.63
CA CYS A 20 19.67 21.66 -4.70
C CYS A 20 18.58 22.53 -5.34
N LYS A 21 18.74 22.92 -6.62
CA LYS A 21 17.73 23.72 -7.33
C LYS A 21 16.40 22.99 -7.43
N TYR A 22 16.43 21.68 -7.68
CA TYR A 22 15.24 20.91 -8.01
C TYR A 22 14.72 20.04 -6.85
N VAL A 23 15.32 20.10 -5.66
CA VAL A 23 14.98 19.20 -4.54
C VAL A 23 13.48 19.18 -4.18
N GLU A 24 12.79 20.32 -4.31
CA GLU A 24 11.35 20.44 -4.06
C GLU A 24 10.47 20.18 -5.31
N ASP A 25 11.07 20.15 -6.50
CA ASP A 25 10.38 19.85 -7.77
C ASP A 25 10.74 18.44 -8.23
N LYS A 26 9.90 17.47 -7.86
CA LYS A 26 10.07 16.06 -8.22
C LYS A 26 10.28 15.83 -9.71
N ASP A 27 9.49 16.50 -10.56
CA ASP A 27 9.55 16.27 -12.01
C ASP A 27 10.76 16.97 -12.62
N GLY A 28 11.09 18.17 -12.14
CA GLY A 28 12.31 18.89 -12.49
C GLY A 28 13.57 18.11 -12.10
N LEU A 29 13.61 17.59 -10.87
CA LEU A 29 14.73 16.80 -10.35
C LEU A 29 14.93 15.52 -11.15
N LYS A 30 13.84 14.82 -11.45
CA LYS A 30 13.88 13.62 -12.29
C LYS A 30 14.47 13.94 -13.66
N LYS A 31 13.96 14.98 -14.34
CA LYS A 31 14.47 15.40 -15.66
C LYS A 31 15.94 15.81 -15.59
N PHE A 32 16.34 16.51 -14.53
CA PHE A 32 17.71 16.95 -14.33
C PHE A 32 18.68 15.77 -14.18
N ILE A 33 18.33 14.80 -13.32
CA ILE A 33 19.11 13.57 -13.11
C ILE A 33 19.17 12.74 -14.40
N GLU A 34 18.05 12.61 -15.13
CA GLU A 34 18.01 11.89 -16.40
C GLU A 34 18.84 12.58 -17.50
N GLY A 35 18.83 13.90 -17.55
CA GLY A 35 19.61 14.70 -18.50
C GLY A 35 21.10 14.82 -18.15
N SER A 36 21.49 14.55 -16.90
CA SER A 36 22.86 14.71 -16.40
C SER A 36 23.46 13.42 -15.84
N ARG A 37 22.97 12.23 -16.26
CA ARG A 37 23.31 10.92 -15.66
C ARG A 37 24.79 10.65 -15.44
N GLU A 38 25.65 11.07 -16.35
CA GLU A 38 27.11 10.91 -16.26
C GLU A 38 27.70 11.55 -14.99
N HIS A 39 27.13 12.68 -14.55
CA HIS A 39 27.58 13.40 -13.36
C HIS A 39 27.06 12.77 -12.05
N PHE A 40 26.14 11.81 -12.16
CA PHE A 40 25.52 11.09 -11.03
C PHE A 40 25.87 9.60 -11.01
N SER A 41 26.68 9.12 -11.97
CA SER A 41 27.13 7.72 -12.00
C SER A 41 28.32 7.45 -11.09
N ASN A 42 29.09 8.48 -10.75
CA ASN A 42 30.19 8.40 -9.78
C ASN A 42 30.32 9.73 -9.01
N VAL A 43 29.71 9.81 -7.83
CA VAL A 43 29.74 10.99 -6.95
C VAL A 43 30.65 10.70 -5.76
N SER A 44 31.64 11.54 -5.49
CA SER A 44 32.55 11.32 -4.35
C SER A 44 31.83 11.41 -3.00
N GLU A 45 32.47 10.87 -1.97
CA GLU A 45 32.02 11.01 -0.57
C GLU A 45 31.78 12.48 -0.19
N THR A 46 32.70 13.38 -0.56
CA THR A 46 32.58 14.82 -0.26
C THR A 46 31.37 15.46 -0.93
N ALA A 47 31.09 15.09 -2.18
CA ALA A 47 29.91 15.58 -2.88
C ALA A 47 28.61 14.98 -2.33
N MET A 48 28.64 13.73 -1.84
CA MET A 48 27.54 13.14 -1.08
C MET A 48 27.27 13.86 0.23
N ASP A 49 28.31 14.23 0.99
CA ASP A 49 28.17 15.04 2.21
C ASP A 49 27.53 16.40 1.92
N ALA A 50 28.01 17.08 0.87
CA ALA A 50 27.45 18.36 0.46
C ALA A 50 25.99 18.22 -0.01
N LEU A 51 25.67 17.17 -0.78
CA LEU A 51 24.29 16.90 -1.20
C LEU A 51 23.39 16.68 0.01
N GLU A 52 23.77 15.81 0.94
CA GLU A 52 22.97 15.49 2.11
C GLU A 52 22.70 16.72 2.99
N GLU A 53 23.75 17.50 3.28
CA GLU A 53 23.66 18.70 4.11
C GLU A 53 22.81 19.79 3.44
N LEU A 54 23.08 20.10 2.16
CA LEU A 54 22.42 21.20 1.45
C LEU A 54 20.97 20.89 1.06
N THR A 55 20.63 19.61 0.87
CA THR A 55 19.28 19.19 0.48
C THR A 55 18.46 18.69 1.67
N HIS A 56 19.05 18.66 2.87
CA HIS A 56 18.45 18.09 4.09
C HIS A 56 17.79 16.72 3.85
N SER A 57 18.47 15.88 3.05
CA SER A 57 17.94 14.58 2.59
C SER A 57 18.73 13.43 3.20
N PRO A 58 18.48 13.07 4.48
CA PRO A 58 19.21 11.99 5.17
C PRO A 58 18.98 10.61 4.52
N GLN A 59 17.98 10.47 3.66
CA GLN A 59 17.72 9.25 2.90
C GLN A 59 18.86 8.90 1.95
N LEU A 60 19.67 9.89 1.54
CA LEU A 60 20.87 9.66 0.71
C LEU A 60 21.91 8.77 1.42
N GLN A 61 21.89 8.67 2.75
CA GLN A 61 22.72 7.71 3.49
C GLN A 61 22.47 6.26 3.05
N LYS A 62 21.24 5.92 2.61
CA LYS A 62 20.91 4.58 2.11
C LYS A 62 21.65 4.23 0.81
N ILE A 63 22.26 5.20 0.14
CA ILE A 63 23.08 5.00 -1.06
C ILE A 63 24.55 4.73 -0.67
N ARG A 64 24.98 5.08 0.54
CA ARG A 64 26.36 4.89 1.03
C ARG A 64 26.59 3.43 1.45
N THR A 65 26.44 2.52 0.51
CA THR A 65 26.57 1.08 0.73
C THR A 65 27.42 0.44 -0.37
N PRO A 66 28.06 -0.72 -0.12
CA PRO A 66 28.90 -1.38 -1.11
C PRO A 66 28.19 -1.71 -2.42
N GLU A 67 26.86 -1.87 -2.40
CA GLU A 67 26.05 -2.17 -3.57
C GLU A 67 26.02 -1.04 -4.61
N TYR A 68 26.21 0.21 -4.18
CA TYR A 68 26.18 1.39 -5.04
C TYR A 68 27.56 2.02 -5.23
N GLN A 69 28.60 1.50 -4.57
CA GLN A 69 29.95 1.99 -4.70
C GLN A 69 30.52 1.68 -6.09
N THR A 70 31.17 2.65 -6.71
CA THR A 70 31.83 2.50 -8.01
C THR A 70 33.26 1.98 -7.84
N GLN A 71 33.85 1.45 -8.90
CA GLN A 71 35.26 1.06 -8.92
C GLN A 71 36.22 2.26 -8.76
N GLU A 72 35.73 3.47 -9.00
CA GLU A 72 36.47 4.73 -8.89
C GLU A 72 36.41 5.33 -7.47
N GLY A 73 35.73 4.65 -6.52
CA GLY A 73 35.69 5.02 -5.11
C GLY A 73 34.58 6.00 -4.71
N GLY A 74 33.71 6.40 -5.63
CA GLY A 74 32.49 7.16 -5.34
C GLY A 74 31.24 6.30 -5.36
N TYR A 75 30.07 6.91 -5.49
CA TYR A 75 28.77 6.23 -5.49
C TYR A 75 27.95 6.52 -6.74
N ASN A 76 27.26 5.50 -7.23
CA ASN A 76 26.29 5.65 -8.31
C ASN A 76 24.93 6.08 -7.74
N VAL A 77 24.76 7.39 -7.56
CA VAL A 77 23.53 8.00 -7.01
C VAL A 77 22.30 7.66 -7.86
N CYS A 78 22.46 7.61 -9.19
CA CYS A 78 21.40 7.18 -10.10
C CYS A 78 20.89 5.76 -9.78
N GLN A 79 21.79 4.83 -9.50
CA GLN A 79 21.45 3.46 -9.12
C GLN A 79 20.85 3.41 -7.71
N GLY A 80 21.41 4.16 -6.77
CA GLY A 80 20.89 4.29 -5.41
C GLY A 80 19.44 4.77 -5.37
N ILE A 81 19.11 5.84 -6.11
CA ILE A 81 17.74 6.36 -6.20
C ILE A 81 16.79 5.34 -6.82
N ARG A 82 17.22 4.60 -7.85
CA ARG A 82 16.40 3.52 -8.43
C ARG A 82 16.14 2.41 -7.41
N GLY A 83 17.15 2.01 -6.64
CA GLY A 83 17.00 1.04 -5.56
C GLY A 83 15.97 1.49 -4.53
N MET A 84 16.10 2.72 -4.02
CA MET A 84 15.14 3.28 -3.06
C MET A 84 13.70 3.34 -3.61
N ILE A 85 13.52 3.61 -4.90
CA ILE A 85 12.19 3.60 -5.54
C ILE A 85 11.62 2.18 -5.56
N GLU A 86 12.41 1.17 -5.92
CA GLU A 86 11.96 -0.21 -5.95
C GLU A 86 11.68 -0.75 -4.54
N ASP A 87 12.52 -0.42 -3.56
CA ASP A 87 12.29 -0.74 -2.16
C ASP A 87 10.96 -0.15 -1.67
N GLY A 88 10.71 1.13 -1.93
CA GLY A 88 9.44 1.79 -1.57
C GLY A 88 8.22 1.16 -2.25
N LYS A 89 8.33 0.74 -3.52
CA LYS A 89 7.25 -0.01 -4.20
C LYS A 89 7.01 -1.36 -3.55
N GLN A 90 8.07 -2.08 -3.19
CA GLN A 90 7.98 -3.39 -2.58
C GLN A 90 7.41 -3.33 -1.16
N GLU A 91 7.83 -2.35 -0.36
CA GLU A 91 7.27 -2.05 0.95
C GLU A 91 5.78 -1.73 0.84
N GLY A 92 5.41 -0.79 -0.04
CA GLY A 92 4.01 -0.40 -0.24
C GLY A 92 3.12 -1.56 -0.72
N ARG A 93 3.63 -2.42 -1.60
CA ARG A 93 2.92 -3.64 -2.04
C ARG A 93 2.73 -4.62 -0.88
N THR A 94 3.78 -4.83 -0.08
CA THR A 94 3.75 -5.76 1.05
C THR A 94 2.76 -5.30 2.12
N GLU A 95 2.80 -4.02 2.46
CA GLU A 95 1.87 -3.41 3.40
C GLU A 95 0.42 -3.45 2.87
N GLY A 96 0.20 -3.11 1.60
CA GLY A 96 -1.13 -3.16 0.98
C GLY A 96 -1.74 -4.57 0.99
N ILE A 97 -0.93 -5.61 0.70
CA ILE A 97 -1.39 -7.01 0.80
C ILE A 97 -1.76 -7.37 2.24
N LYS A 98 -0.93 -6.98 3.22
CA LYS A 98 -1.17 -7.28 4.62
C LYS A 98 -2.47 -6.65 5.12
N ILE A 99 -2.69 -5.36 4.81
CA ILE A 99 -3.93 -4.64 5.15
C ILE A 99 -5.12 -5.33 4.49
N GLY A 100 -5.06 -5.59 3.18
CA GLY A 100 -6.16 -6.20 2.44
C GLY A 100 -6.55 -7.60 2.95
N ILE A 101 -5.56 -8.42 3.36
CA ILE A 101 -5.83 -9.73 3.97
C ILE A 101 -6.55 -9.56 5.31
N GLU A 102 -6.10 -8.64 6.16
CA GLU A 102 -6.67 -8.46 7.50
C GLU A 102 -8.10 -7.89 7.45
N GLU A 103 -8.34 -6.92 6.56
CA GLU A 103 -9.67 -6.37 6.31
C GLU A 103 -10.60 -7.43 5.73
N GLY A 104 -10.15 -8.15 4.70
CA GLY A 104 -10.93 -9.21 4.07
C GLY A 104 -11.26 -10.36 5.03
N ARG A 105 -10.31 -10.72 5.91
CA ARG A 105 -10.52 -11.74 6.94
C ARG A 105 -11.54 -11.29 7.97
N THR A 106 -11.41 -10.05 8.47
CA THR A 106 -12.34 -9.49 9.47
C THR A 106 -13.76 -9.41 8.92
N GLU A 107 -13.93 -8.85 7.72
CA GLU A 107 -15.25 -8.74 7.10
C GLU A 107 -15.84 -10.12 6.75
N GLY A 108 -15.01 -11.02 6.23
CA GLY A 108 -15.41 -12.40 5.93
C GLY A 108 -15.90 -13.16 7.17
N ILE A 109 -15.21 -13.02 8.31
CA ILE A 109 -15.65 -13.62 9.58
C ILE A 109 -16.98 -13.04 10.02
N LYS A 110 -17.15 -11.72 9.98
CA LYS A 110 -18.38 -11.04 10.39
C LYS A 110 -19.59 -11.49 9.55
N ILE A 111 -19.43 -11.51 8.22
CA ILE A 111 -20.46 -11.98 7.29
C ILE A 111 -20.76 -13.46 7.56
N GLY A 112 -19.72 -14.29 7.73
CA GLY A 112 -19.87 -15.72 7.98
C GLY A 112 -20.62 -16.03 9.28
N ILE A 113 -20.33 -15.31 10.37
CA ILE A 113 -21.04 -15.44 11.64
C ILE A 113 -22.52 -15.08 11.46
N ALA A 114 -22.82 -13.91 10.87
CA ALA A 114 -24.19 -13.46 10.68
C ALA A 114 -25.01 -14.42 9.79
N GLN A 115 -24.42 -14.92 8.71
CA GLN A 115 -25.06 -15.92 7.84
C GLN A 115 -25.27 -17.26 8.57
N GLY A 116 -24.30 -17.69 9.38
CA GLY A 116 -24.41 -18.91 10.17
C GLY A 116 -25.50 -18.84 11.24
N GLU A 117 -25.60 -17.72 11.95
CA GLU A 117 -26.67 -17.46 12.92
C GLU A 117 -28.04 -17.44 12.24
N GLN A 118 -28.17 -16.76 11.11
CA GLN A 118 -29.42 -16.72 10.34
C GLN A 118 -29.82 -18.10 9.82
N ARG A 119 -28.87 -18.90 9.32
CA ARG A 119 -29.13 -20.27 8.86
C ARG A 119 -29.64 -21.15 10.00
N LYS A 120 -28.96 -21.14 11.16
CA LYS A 120 -29.40 -21.90 12.34
C LYS A 120 -30.78 -21.46 12.82
N ALA A 121 -31.04 -20.15 12.86
CA ALA A 121 -32.35 -19.62 13.25
C ALA A 121 -33.47 -20.11 12.31
N ARG A 122 -33.19 -20.16 11.00
CA ARG A 122 -34.11 -20.71 9.98
C ARG A 122 -34.37 -22.20 10.18
N GLU A 123 -33.33 -23.00 10.34
CA GLU A 123 -33.44 -24.46 10.55
C GLU A 123 -34.28 -24.77 11.79
N VAL A 124 -34.01 -24.09 12.91
CA VAL A 124 -34.79 -24.22 14.14
C VAL A 124 -36.25 -23.79 13.93
N ALA A 125 -36.48 -22.67 13.23
CA ALA A 125 -37.83 -22.19 12.95
C ALA A 125 -38.64 -23.19 12.12
N CYS A 126 -38.05 -23.76 11.05
CA CYS A 126 -38.69 -24.78 10.23
C CYS A 126 -39.00 -26.05 11.02
N PHE A 127 -38.07 -26.51 11.86
CA PHE A 127 -38.29 -27.65 12.75
C PHE A 127 -39.44 -27.41 13.72
N LEU A 128 -39.46 -26.27 14.43
CA LEU A 128 -40.53 -25.97 15.37
C LEU A 128 -41.89 -25.84 14.66
N PHE A 129 -41.91 -25.29 13.45
CA PHE A 129 -43.13 -25.20 12.65
C PHE A 129 -43.68 -26.58 12.27
N SER A 130 -42.83 -27.51 11.85
CA SER A 130 -43.26 -28.88 11.51
C SER A 130 -43.80 -29.66 12.72
N THR A 131 -43.40 -29.30 13.94
CA THR A 131 -43.98 -29.83 15.18
C THR A 131 -45.34 -29.20 15.57
N GLY A 132 -45.87 -28.29 14.75
CA GLY A 132 -47.16 -27.64 14.97
C GLY A 132 -47.10 -26.41 15.88
N MET A 133 -45.91 -25.87 16.16
CA MET A 133 -45.78 -24.66 16.97
C MET A 133 -46.24 -23.42 16.18
N PRO A 134 -47.02 -22.49 16.77
CA PRO A 134 -47.47 -21.30 16.07
C PRO A 134 -46.31 -20.33 15.81
N VAL A 135 -46.34 -19.68 14.64
CA VAL A 135 -45.32 -18.71 14.16
C VAL A 135 -44.96 -17.64 15.20
N SER A 136 -45.92 -17.16 15.97
CA SER A 136 -45.68 -16.15 17.02
C SER A 136 -44.75 -16.66 18.14
N ARG A 137 -44.87 -17.94 18.52
CA ARG A 137 -43.99 -18.58 19.51
C ARG A 137 -42.63 -18.93 18.93
N ILE A 138 -42.60 -19.34 17.66
CA ILE A 138 -41.35 -19.61 16.94
C ILE A 138 -40.52 -18.32 16.83
N ALA A 139 -41.13 -17.21 16.41
CA ALA A 139 -40.48 -15.91 16.33
C ALA A 139 -39.85 -15.50 17.67
N GLN A 140 -40.59 -15.69 18.77
CA GLN A 140 -40.07 -15.47 20.12
C GLN A 140 -38.87 -16.39 20.44
N ALA A 141 -38.94 -17.67 20.08
CA ALA A 141 -37.91 -18.67 20.40
C ALA A 141 -36.59 -18.46 19.64
N VAL A 142 -36.65 -18.04 18.37
CA VAL A 142 -35.48 -17.80 17.53
C VAL A 142 -34.99 -16.34 17.57
N GLY A 143 -35.63 -15.49 18.38
CA GLY A 143 -35.26 -14.08 18.52
C GLY A 143 -35.44 -13.26 17.23
N SER A 144 -36.46 -13.59 16.43
CA SER A 144 -36.74 -12.92 15.14
C SER A 144 -38.18 -12.38 15.09
N SER A 145 -38.51 -11.65 14.04
CA SER A 145 -39.87 -11.16 13.83
C SER A 145 -40.77 -12.25 13.23
N ALA A 146 -42.06 -12.22 13.55
CA ALA A 146 -43.02 -13.15 12.95
C ALA A 146 -43.11 -12.99 11.42
N ALA A 147 -42.84 -11.80 10.88
CA ALA A 147 -42.75 -11.55 9.44
C ALA A 147 -41.55 -12.28 8.82
N ALA A 148 -40.37 -12.15 9.42
CA ALA A 148 -39.16 -12.83 8.95
C ALA A 148 -39.30 -14.37 9.03
N VAL A 149 -39.92 -14.89 10.11
CA VAL A 149 -40.20 -16.33 10.20
C VAL A 149 -41.17 -16.80 9.12
N ARG A 150 -42.22 -16.03 8.79
CA ARG A 150 -43.11 -16.36 7.67
C ARG A 150 -42.35 -16.39 6.35
N GLU A 151 -41.53 -15.39 6.08
CA GLU A 151 -40.69 -15.34 4.88
C GLU A 151 -39.77 -16.57 4.76
N TRP A 152 -39.19 -17.04 5.88
CA TRP A 152 -38.36 -18.24 5.90
C TRP A 152 -39.14 -19.52 5.56
N LEU A 153 -40.39 -19.61 6.03
CA LEU A 153 -41.27 -20.75 5.80
C LEU A 153 -41.84 -20.74 4.36
N ASP A 154 -42.23 -19.57 3.85
CA ASP A 154 -42.74 -19.40 2.48
C ASP A 154 -41.68 -19.75 1.43
N GLY A 155 -40.40 -19.48 1.73
CA GLY A 155 -39.27 -19.87 0.89
C GLY A 155 -38.96 -21.38 0.89
N ALA A 156 -39.35 -22.12 1.93
CA ALA A 156 -39.12 -23.57 2.05
C ALA A 156 -40.08 -24.40 1.18
N GLU A 157 -41.29 -23.90 0.93
CA GLU A 157 -42.29 -24.54 0.06
C GLU A 157 -41.95 -24.41 -1.45
N SER A 158 -41.01 -23.54 -1.81
CA SER A 158 -40.64 -23.26 -3.21
C SER A 158 -39.54 -24.18 -3.79
N THR A 159 -38.93 -25.04 -2.97
CA THR A 159 -37.84 -25.95 -3.38
C THR A 159 -38.27 -27.40 -3.68
N GLU A 160 -39.57 -27.70 -3.67
CA GLU A 160 -40.13 -29.06 -3.91
C GLU A 160 -40.87 -29.24 -5.25
N LYS A 161 -40.64 -28.38 -6.26
CA LYS A 161 -41.21 -28.55 -7.62
C LYS A 161 -40.18 -28.89 -8.69
#